data_AF-H0WIM7-F1
#
_entry.id   AF-H0WIM7-F1
#
_cell.length_a   1.000
_cell.length_b   1.000
_cell.length_c   1.000
_cell.angle_alpha   90.00
_cell.angle_beta   90.00
_cell.angle_gamma   90.00
#
_symmetry.space_group_name_H-M   'P 1'
#
loop_
_entity.id
_entity.type
_entity.pdbx_description
1 polymer ?
#
loop_
_entity_poly.entity_id
_entity_poly.type
_entity_poly.pdbx_seq_one_letter_code
_entity_poly.pdbx_strand_id
1 'polypeptide(L)'
;NSEATSLPSSMAYASLSTDSHSYTMQEFALRYFRKPQTLLDLTGGAEAKAVASLVQHSKVPIQESLISLSDEDTSRQAVTSFKALMQFMGDQSKPWGKNELDLLYKLLKLCQEENLRDEIYCQVIKQVTGHPRPDHCARGWSFLSLLTGFFPPSTTLMPYVTKFLQDSGPSQELAQSSQEHLQRTVKYGGRQRLPPLEEMQAFLKGQAVRELLIHLPGGTDYKMNIRTFTVATEVLEELCRQMGITEPQEVQEFALFLIKREGELVRPLRPGEYLNNVMVNPHVSLHSRRLGWETPLHFDNPTYVSTHYSQVLRDYLQGKLRVSAQADAEIARLAALQHLSKDKKTPPSEQDLLAYIPKPLQWGVSVTTIKGLMGQELRQLQGQSSQEAQISFIEAMRQLPLFGYTIYVVLRASELTLPGPSLLGLNHQHLLLMDPSSQKPLCSISLKSLHRLHLLSPQEVGGTPGLELNYGSADNPQTTWFELPQAQELLNTILFFLDSTCSRWPGLP
;
A
#
# COMPACT_ATOMS: atom_id res chain seq x y z
N ASN A 1 -40.16 18.84 24.91
CA ASN A 1 -40.88 17.57 24.68
C ASN A 1 -40.51 17.10 23.27
N SER A 2 -39.25 16.85 22.96
CA SER A 2 -38.33 15.84 23.50
C SER A 2 -38.80 14.43 23.18
N GLU A 3 -38.32 13.89 22.06
CA GLU A 3 -37.80 12.53 21.96
C GLU A 3 -37.03 12.41 20.63
N ALA A 4 -35.70 12.51 20.73
CA ALA A 4 -34.75 12.25 19.67
C ALA A 4 -34.27 10.81 19.83
N THR A 5 -34.60 9.94 18.88
CA THR A 5 -34.10 8.57 18.81
C THR A 5 -32.84 8.54 17.94
N SER A 6 -31.70 8.86 18.55
CA SER A 6 -30.38 8.64 17.97
C SER A 6 -29.94 7.19 18.21
N LEU A 7 -29.88 6.38 17.15
CA LEU A 7 -29.17 5.10 17.14
C LEU A 7 -27.69 5.31 16.79
N PRO A 8 -26.76 4.50 17.33
CA PRO A 8 -25.36 4.87 17.48
C PRO A 8 -24.56 4.65 16.19
N SER A 9 -23.90 5.73 15.77
CA SER A 9 -22.88 5.75 14.73
C SER A 9 -21.62 5.00 15.17
N SER A 10 -21.30 3.95 14.40
CA SER A 10 -19.97 3.53 13.94
C SER A 10 -18.75 3.79 14.84
N MET A 11 -18.14 2.68 15.27
CA MET A 11 -16.76 2.50 15.76
C MET A 11 -15.81 3.68 15.52
N ALA A 12 -15.84 4.65 16.44
CA ALA A 12 -14.65 5.41 16.76
C ALA A 12 -13.79 4.49 17.62
N TYR A 13 -12.65 4.05 17.09
CA TYR A 13 -11.60 3.48 17.94
C TYR A 13 -11.25 4.58 18.94
N ALA A 14 -11.62 4.32 20.19
CA ALA A 14 -11.37 5.21 21.30
C ALA A 14 -9.91 5.64 21.27
N SER A 15 -9.69 6.95 21.36
CA SER A 15 -8.44 7.51 21.84
C SER A 15 -7.97 6.67 23.03
N LEU A 16 -6.81 6.02 22.87
CA LEU A 16 -6.14 5.24 23.91
C LEU A 16 -6.15 6.05 25.20
N SER A 17 -6.94 5.59 26.17
CA SER A 17 -7.08 6.24 27.46
C SER A 17 -5.72 6.36 28.13
N THR A 18 -5.39 7.56 28.60
CA THR A 18 -4.13 7.96 29.23
C THR A 18 -3.94 7.43 30.66
N ASP A 19 -4.66 6.39 31.09
CA ASP A 19 -4.39 5.70 32.36
C ASP A 19 -3.23 4.70 32.18
N SER A 20 -2.02 5.26 32.08
CA SER A 20 -0.78 4.56 31.75
C SER A 20 -0.14 3.76 32.91
N HIS A 21 -0.81 3.64 34.05
CA HIS A 21 -0.26 2.98 35.26
C HIS A 21 -0.79 1.56 35.55
N SER A 22 -1.76 1.04 34.79
CA SER A 22 -2.48 -0.20 35.14
C SER A 22 -2.29 -1.39 34.17
N TYR A 23 -1.23 -1.42 33.36
CA TYR A 23 -1.01 -2.53 32.41
C TYR A 23 0.41 -3.07 32.53
N THR A 24 0.66 -3.86 33.57
CA THR A 24 1.97 -4.51 33.77
C THR A 24 1.88 -6.00 33.43
N MET A 25 2.96 -6.58 32.91
CA MET A 25 2.99 -8.02 32.66
C MET A 25 2.81 -8.84 33.94
N GLN A 26 3.23 -8.30 35.10
CA GLN A 26 2.96 -8.89 36.42
C GLN A 26 1.46 -9.01 36.70
N GLU A 27 0.69 -7.95 36.41
CA GLU A 27 -0.76 -7.96 36.55
C GLU A 27 -1.44 -8.97 35.60
N PHE A 28 -0.97 -9.03 34.35
CA PHE A 28 -1.44 -10.05 33.41
C PHE A 28 -1.16 -11.47 33.95
N ALA A 29 0.06 -11.73 34.41
CA ALA A 29 0.43 -13.02 34.97
C ALA A 29 -0.43 -13.41 36.17
N LEU A 30 -0.72 -12.48 37.10
CA LEU A 30 -1.59 -12.75 38.25
C LEU A 30 -3.00 -13.20 37.88
N ARG A 31 -3.52 -12.71 36.75
CA ARG A 31 -4.87 -13.01 36.27
C ARG A 31 -4.93 -14.27 35.40
N TYR A 32 -3.94 -14.45 34.52
CA TYR A 32 -4.04 -15.42 33.43
C TYR A 32 -3.01 -16.54 33.50
N PHE A 33 -1.92 -16.41 34.27
CA PHE A 33 -0.92 -17.48 34.37
C PHE A 33 -1.37 -18.58 35.33
N ARG A 34 -0.86 -19.79 35.10
CA ARG A 34 -0.94 -20.89 36.07
C ARG A 34 -0.25 -20.45 37.37
N LYS A 35 -0.98 -20.51 38.47
CA LYS A 35 -0.45 -20.11 39.79
C LYS A 35 0.42 -21.24 40.34
N PRO A 36 1.70 -20.99 40.68
CA PRO A 36 2.49 -21.95 41.44
C PRO A 36 1.81 -22.22 42.78
N GLN A 37 1.73 -23.48 43.22
CA GLN A 37 1.16 -23.82 44.54
C GLN A 37 1.83 -23.04 45.68
N THR A 38 3.13 -22.76 45.55
CA THR A 38 3.94 -21.98 46.49
C THR A 38 3.54 -20.50 46.62
N LEU A 39 2.78 -19.94 45.69
CA LEU A 39 2.35 -18.54 45.71
C LEU A 39 1.09 -18.34 46.59
N LEU A 40 0.35 -19.41 46.87
CA LEU A 40 -0.86 -19.37 47.70
C LEU A 40 -0.56 -19.23 49.20
N ASP A 41 0.66 -19.56 49.63
CA ASP A 41 1.08 -19.60 51.04
C ASP A 41 1.95 -18.40 51.47
N LEU A 42 2.22 -17.44 50.57
CA LEU A 42 3.12 -16.31 50.82
C LEU A 42 2.35 -15.04 51.17
N THR A 43 2.90 -14.21 52.07
CA THR A 43 2.34 -12.89 52.41
C THR A 43 3.40 -11.79 52.34
N GLY A 44 2.99 -10.60 51.92
CA GLY A 44 3.83 -9.39 51.94
C GLY A 44 4.96 -9.39 50.90
N GLY A 45 6.17 -8.99 51.28
CA GLY A 45 7.29 -8.80 50.33
C GLY A 45 7.76 -10.07 49.60
N ALA A 46 7.52 -11.26 50.18
CA ALA A 46 7.83 -12.53 49.54
C ALA A 46 6.89 -12.83 48.35
N GLU A 47 5.62 -12.44 48.48
CA GLU A 47 4.62 -12.55 47.42
C GLU A 47 5.00 -11.64 46.23
N ALA A 48 5.36 -10.38 46.50
CA ALA A 48 5.78 -9.44 45.46
C ALA A 48 6.99 -9.94 44.65
N LYS A 49 7.98 -10.55 45.33
CA LYS A 49 9.15 -11.16 44.67
C LYS A 49 8.78 -12.39 43.85
N ALA A 50 7.87 -13.22 44.35
CA ALA A 50 7.37 -14.39 43.63
C ALA A 50 6.61 -13.97 42.35
N VAL A 51 5.75 -12.96 42.44
CA VAL A 51 5.01 -12.40 41.30
C VAL A 51 5.95 -11.81 40.25
N ALA A 52 6.97 -11.07 40.66
CA ALA A 52 7.99 -10.56 39.74
C ALA A 52 8.72 -11.70 38.99
N SER A 53 8.99 -12.82 39.67
CA SER A 53 9.66 -13.97 39.06
C SER A 53 8.83 -14.67 37.97
N LEU A 54 7.51 -14.55 37.98
CA LEU A 54 6.62 -15.13 36.97
C LEU A 54 6.90 -14.58 35.57
N VAL A 55 7.28 -13.30 35.49
CA VAL A 55 7.53 -12.59 34.23
C VAL A 55 9.00 -12.32 33.95
N GLN A 56 9.92 -12.84 34.78
CA GLN A 56 11.36 -12.71 34.59
C GLN A 56 11.98 -13.96 33.97
N HIS A 57 13.14 -13.79 33.35
CA HIS A 57 13.91 -14.82 32.69
C HIS A 57 14.12 -16.06 33.58
N SER A 58 13.91 -17.24 33.00
CA SER A 58 14.21 -18.53 33.62
C SER A 58 15.28 -19.29 32.86
N LYS A 59 16.22 -19.89 33.59
CA LYS A 59 17.20 -20.85 33.03
C LYS A 59 16.62 -22.25 32.81
N VAL A 60 15.49 -22.55 33.45
CA VAL A 60 14.86 -23.87 33.44
C VAL A 60 13.70 -23.87 32.45
N PRO A 61 13.61 -24.86 31.54
CA PRO A 61 12.46 -25.02 30.66
C PRO A 61 11.16 -25.21 31.44
N ILE A 62 10.08 -24.56 30.99
CA ILE A 62 8.75 -24.78 31.55
C ILE A 62 8.29 -26.22 31.31
N GLN A 63 7.50 -26.76 32.23
CA GLN A 63 6.91 -28.10 32.13
C GLN A 63 5.45 -28.07 31.64
N GLU A 64 4.80 -26.92 31.78
CA GLU A 64 3.45 -26.63 31.31
C GLU A 64 3.40 -25.20 30.77
N SER A 65 2.31 -24.84 30.09
CA SER A 65 2.04 -23.46 29.62
C SER A 65 2.12 -22.42 30.74
N LEU A 66 2.57 -21.19 30.40
CA LEU A 66 2.53 -20.06 31.32
C LEU A 66 1.09 -19.64 31.58
N ILE A 67 0.32 -19.41 30.52
CA ILE A 67 -1.11 -19.11 30.57
C ILE A 67 -1.88 -20.38 30.98
N SER A 68 -2.95 -20.20 31.75
CA SER A 68 -3.86 -21.30 32.11
C SER A 68 -4.71 -21.74 30.90
N LEU A 69 -4.11 -22.54 30.01
CA LEU A 69 -4.77 -23.13 28.85
C LEU A 69 -5.59 -24.36 29.26
N SER A 70 -6.80 -24.48 28.71
CA SER A 70 -7.71 -25.60 28.98
C SER A 70 -7.38 -26.87 28.18
N ASP A 71 -6.68 -26.74 27.07
CA ASP A 71 -6.30 -27.84 26.19
C ASP A 71 -4.86 -28.33 26.48
N GLU A 72 -4.74 -29.60 26.84
CA GLU A 72 -3.47 -30.24 27.17
C GLU A 72 -2.53 -30.34 25.97
N ASP A 73 -3.08 -30.51 24.76
CA ASP A 73 -2.27 -30.55 23.54
C ASP A 73 -1.63 -29.19 23.25
N THR A 74 -2.40 -28.10 23.38
CA THR A 74 -1.90 -26.73 23.30
C THR A 74 -0.86 -26.46 24.40
N SER A 75 -1.08 -26.94 25.63
CA SER A 75 -0.09 -26.82 26.72
C SER A 75 1.23 -27.53 26.37
N ARG A 76 1.17 -28.73 25.77
CA ARG A 76 2.36 -29.45 25.28
C ARG A 76 3.07 -28.71 24.13
N GLN A 77 2.30 -28.05 23.26
CA GLN A 77 2.89 -27.21 22.22
C GLN A 77 3.55 -25.95 22.80
N ALA A 78 2.98 -25.35 23.86
CA ALA A 78 3.58 -24.23 24.59
C ALA A 78 4.93 -24.60 25.23
N VAL A 79 5.05 -25.79 25.80
CA VAL A 79 6.35 -26.31 26.29
C VAL A 79 7.35 -26.45 25.14
N THR A 80 6.87 -26.91 23.98
CA THR A 80 7.68 -27.05 22.77
C THR A 80 8.14 -25.69 22.22
N SER A 81 7.29 -24.67 22.24
CA SER A 81 7.65 -23.30 21.82
C SER A 81 8.67 -22.69 22.77
N PHE A 82 8.50 -22.83 24.08
CA PHE A 82 9.45 -22.30 25.06
C PHE A 82 10.84 -22.92 24.90
N LYS A 83 10.90 -24.25 24.71
CA LYS A 83 12.17 -24.94 24.46
C LYS A 83 12.82 -24.46 23.16
N ALA A 84 12.03 -24.28 22.09
CA ALA A 84 12.54 -23.76 20.82
C ALA A 84 13.07 -22.32 20.97
N LEU A 85 12.39 -21.48 21.75
CA LEU A 85 12.81 -20.11 22.07
C LEU A 85 14.16 -20.10 22.81
N MET A 86 14.30 -20.90 23.86
CA MET A 86 15.57 -21.02 24.59
C MET A 86 16.72 -21.52 23.70
N GLN A 87 16.46 -22.47 22.79
CA GLN A 87 17.44 -22.96 21.83
C GLN A 87 17.85 -21.90 20.81
N PHE A 88 16.89 -21.08 20.37
CA PHE A 88 17.13 -19.95 19.46
C PHE A 88 17.95 -18.85 20.15
N MET A 89 17.60 -18.49 21.38
CA MET A 89 18.31 -17.49 22.20
C MET A 89 19.72 -17.95 22.61
N GLY A 90 19.98 -19.26 22.58
CA GLY A 90 21.27 -19.85 22.95
C GLY A 90 21.36 -20.28 24.42
N ASP A 91 20.25 -20.22 25.16
CA ASP A 91 20.16 -20.66 26.57
C ASP A 91 20.16 -22.18 26.71
N GLN A 92 19.82 -22.89 25.63
CA GLN A 92 19.82 -24.35 25.55
C GLN A 92 20.59 -24.83 24.31
N SER A 93 21.15 -26.03 24.38
CA SER A 93 21.84 -26.64 23.25
C SER A 93 20.88 -26.85 22.07
N LYS A 94 21.31 -26.44 20.87
CA LYS A 94 20.55 -26.64 19.64
C LYS A 94 20.45 -28.14 19.32
N PRO A 95 19.34 -28.60 18.73
CA PRO A 95 19.25 -29.97 18.21
C PRO A 95 20.32 -30.21 17.14
N TRP A 96 20.82 -31.43 17.05
CA TRP A 96 21.82 -31.80 16.04
C TRP A 96 21.31 -31.50 14.63
N GLY A 97 22.16 -30.87 13.81
CA GLY A 97 21.84 -30.51 12.43
C GLY A 97 20.87 -29.34 12.24
N LYS A 98 20.39 -28.70 13.33
CA LYS A 98 19.51 -27.52 13.25
C LYS A 98 20.28 -26.22 13.43
N ASN A 99 20.11 -25.29 12.50
CA ASN A 99 20.67 -23.96 12.60
C ASN A 99 19.70 -22.98 13.29
N GLU A 100 20.14 -21.73 13.46
CA GLU A 100 19.34 -20.67 14.07
C GLU A 100 18.05 -20.34 13.30
N LEU A 101 18.11 -20.37 11.97
CA LEU A 101 16.97 -20.06 11.11
C LEU A 101 15.91 -21.16 11.16
N ASP A 102 16.31 -22.42 11.24
CA ASP A 102 15.39 -23.55 11.40
C ASP A 102 14.55 -23.40 12.67
N LEU A 103 15.19 -22.98 13.77
CA LEU A 103 14.52 -22.74 15.05
C LEU A 103 13.57 -21.54 14.96
N LEU A 104 13.98 -20.48 14.27
CA LEU A 104 13.17 -19.30 14.06
C LEU A 104 11.93 -19.58 13.20
N TYR A 105 12.07 -20.29 12.08
CA TYR A 105 10.93 -20.71 11.26
C TYR A 105 10.01 -21.65 12.02
N LYS A 106 10.56 -22.54 12.85
CA LYS A 106 9.75 -23.39 13.75
C LYS A 106 8.91 -22.52 14.71
N LEU A 107 9.52 -21.51 15.34
CA LEU A 107 8.81 -20.59 16.23
C LEU A 107 7.71 -19.81 15.50
N LEU A 108 8.03 -19.23 14.33
CA LEU A 108 7.05 -18.49 13.52
C LEU A 108 5.89 -19.37 13.05
N LYS A 109 6.16 -20.66 12.73
CA LYS A 109 5.12 -21.62 12.41
C LYS A 109 4.20 -21.91 13.61
N LEU A 110 4.77 -22.05 14.81
CA LEU A 110 3.95 -22.21 16.03
C LEU A 110 3.08 -20.98 16.32
N CYS A 111 3.52 -19.77 15.93
CA CYS A 111 2.73 -18.55 16.07
C CYS A 111 1.52 -18.46 15.11
N GLN A 112 1.47 -19.32 14.08
CA GLN A 112 0.31 -19.37 13.19
C GLN A 112 -0.92 -19.93 13.93
N GLU A 113 -0.71 -20.82 14.89
CA GLU A 113 -1.75 -21.34 15.78
C GLU A 113 -2.26 -20.25 16.72
N GLU A 114 -3.50 -19.80 16.52
CA GLU A 114 -4.04 -18.62 17.21
C GLU A 114 -4.03 -18.78 18.74
N ASN A 115 -4.34 -20.00 19.21
CA ASN A 115 -4.40 -20.35 20.63
C ASN A 115 -3.03 -20.32 21.33
N LEU A 116 -1.92 -20.27 20.58
CA LEU A 116 -0.56 -20.18 21.12
C LEU A 116 0.04 -18.77 21.08
N ARG A 117 -0.57 -17.83 20.35
CA ARG A 117 0.04 -16.50 20.11
C ARG A 117 0.33 -15.76 21.41
N ASP A 118 -0.68 -15.64 22.26
CA ASP A 118 -0.55 -14.94 23.55
C ASP A 118 0.46 -15.62 24.48
N GLU A 119 0.45 -16.95 24.49
CA GLU A 119 1.42 -17.76 25.25
C GLU A 119 2.84 -17.47 24.76
N ILE A 120 3.08 -17.51 23.45
CA ILE A 120 4.41 -17.22 22.88
C ILE A 120 4.84 -15.78 23.16
N TYR A 121 3.94 -14.79 23.07
CA TYR A 121 4.22 -13.42 23.50
C TYR A 121 4.69 -13.38 24.96
N CYS A 122 3.95 -14.02 25.87
CA CYS A 122 4.29 -14.09 27.28
C CYS A 122 5.64 -14.79 27.52
N GLN A 123 5.92 -15.89 26.81
CA GLN A 123 7.18 -16.62 26.89
C GLN A 123 8.38 -15.77 26.47
N VAL A 124 8.26 -15.02 25.36
CA VAL A 124 9.35 -14.17 24.86
C VAL A 124 9.58 -13.00 25.80
N ILE A 125 8.51 -12.31 26.22
CA ILE A 125 8.57 -11.21 27.19
C ILE A 125 9.22 -11.68 28.48
N LYS A 126 8.85 -12.87 28.98
CA LYS A 126 9.48 -13.49 30.14
C LYS A 126 10.98 -13.66 29.94
N GLN A 127 11.41 -14.24 28.82
CA GLN A 127 12.82 -14.52 28.59
C GLN A 127 13.66 -13.26 28.36
N VAL A 128 13.12 -12.17 27.80
CA VAL A 128 13.89 -10.93 27.65
C VAL A 128 13.93 -10.07 28.92
N THR A 129 13.03 -10.31 29.89
CA THR A 129 12.94 -9.51 31.12
C THR A 129 13.97 -9.98 32.16
N GLY A 130 14.96 -9.14 32.46
CA GLY A 130 16.00 -9.46 33.45
C GLY A 130 16.99 -10.55 32.98
N HIS A 131 17.15 -10.71 31.67
CA HIS A 131 18.07 -11.71 31.11
C HIS A 131 19.53 -11.37 31.44
N PRO A 132 20.33 -12.30 32.01
CA PRO A 132 21.68 -12.01 32.50
C PRO A 132 22.74 -11.88 31.39
N ARG A 133 22.46 -12.39 30.18
CA ARG A 133 23.35 -12.33 29.02
C ARG A 133 22.77 -11.42 27.91
N PRO A 134 23.37 -10.25 27.65
CA PRO A 134 22.85 -9.31 26.64
C PRO A 134 22.72 -9.91 25.23
N ASP A 135 23.71 -10.68 24.75
CA ASP A 135 23.69 -11.26 23.40
C ASP A 135 22.53 -12.24 23.17
N HIS A 136 22.19 -13.02 24.21
CA HIS A 136 21.07 -13.96 24.17
C HIS A 136 19.73 -13.22 24.26
N CYS A 137 19.68 -12.21 25.13
CA CYS A 137 18.53 -11.32 25.25
C CYS A 137 18.20 -10.64 23.90
N ALA A 138 19.23 -10.15 23.20
CA ALA A 138 19.09 -9.53 21.89
C ALA A 138 18.42 -10.46 20.87
N ARG A 139 18.74 -11.77 20.87
CA ARG A 139 18.04 -12.75 20.03
C ARG A 139 16.56 -12.85 20.39
N GLY A 140 16.22 -12.90 21.68
CA GLY A 140 14.83 -12.89 22.14
C GLY A 140 14.07 -11.66 21.65
N TRP A 141 14.70 -10.48 21.72
CA TRP A 141 14.15 -9.25 21.17
C TRP A 141 14.01 -9.27 19.64
N SER A 142 14.95 -9.86 18.90
CA SER A 142 14.83 -10.04 17.46
C SER A 142 13.64 -10.93 17.10
N PHE A 143 13.38 -11.99 17.88
CA PHE A 143 12.19 -12.81 17.68
C PHE A 143 10.90 -12.07 18.05
N LEU A 144 10.87 -11.31 19.16
CA LEU A 144 9.72 -10.48 19.52
C LEU A 144 9.40 -9.48 18.41
N SER A 145 10.43 -8.85 17.82
CA SER A 145 10.26 -7.90 16.72
C SER A 145 9.67 -8.53 15.46
N LEU A 146 10.01 -9.79 15.16
CA LEU A 146 9.35 -10.54 14.08
C LEU A 146 7.90 -10.85 14.45
N LEU A 147 7.68 -11.41 15.64
CA LEU A 147 6.36 -11.78 16.13
C LEU A 147 5.36 -10.62 16.01
N THR A 148 5.75 -9.41 16.44
CA THR A 148 4.93 -8.19 16.35
C THR A 148 4.61 -7.76 14.92
N GLY A 149 5.44 -8.10 13.93
CA GLY A 149 5.19 -7.77 12.52
C GLY A 149 4.36 -8.82 11.75
N PHE A 150 4.23 -10.03 12.29
CA PHE A 150 3.45 -11.11 11.69
C PHE A 150 2.10 -11.32 12.35
N PHE A 151 2.04 -11.28 13.68
CA PHE A 151 0.88 -11.74 14.44
C PHE A 151 0.57 -10.76 15.57
N PRO A 152 -0.60 -10.10 15.59
CA PRO A 152 -0.98 -9.28 16.74
C PRO A 152 -1.25 -10.19 17.96
N PRO A 153 -0.99 -9.72 19.20
CA PRO A 153 -1.52 -10.37 20.40
C PRO A 153 -3.05 -10.23 20.43
N SER A 154 -3.72 -11.01 21.28
CA SER A 154 -5.16 -10.86 21.51
C SER A 154 -5.51 -9.47 22.03
N THR A 155 -6.78 -9.07 21.91
CA THR A 155 -7.30 -7.82 22.48
C THR A 155 -7.09 -7.75 23.99
N THR A 156 -7.09 -8.89 24.68
CA THR A 156 -6.82 -9.00 26.12
C THR A 156 -5.37 -8.71 26.46
N LEU A 157 -4.42 -9.25 25.68
CA LEU A 157 -2.98 -9.11 25.95
C LEU A 157 -2.38 -7.82 25.36
N MET A 158 -2.97 -7.26 24.31
CA MET A 158 -2.51 -6.06 23.59
C MET A 158 -2.09 -4.88 24.49
N PRO A 159 -2.88 -4.42 25.47
CA PRO A 159 -2.48 -3.26 26.28
C PRO A 159 -1.21 -3.53 27.11
N TYR A 160 -1.03 -4.76 27.60
CA TYR A 160 0.15 -5.16 28.39
C TYR A 160 1.42 -5.25 27.53
N VAL A 161 1.31 -5.83 26.32
CA VAL A 161 2.43 -5.89 25.37
C VAL A 161 2.83 -4.49 24.92
N THR A 162 1.85 -3.64 24.60
CA THR A 162 2.10 -2.25 24.18
C THR A 162 2.83 -1.48 25.27
N LYS A 163 2.38 -1.60 26.52
CA LYS A 163 3.02 -0.94 27.67
C LYS A 163 4.44 -1.48 27.92
N PHE A 164 4.64 -2.80 27.84
CA PHE A 164 5.96 -3.43 27.97
C PHE A 164 6.96 -2.91 26.93
N LEU A 165 6.54 -2.79 25.66
CA LEU A 165 7.39 -2.28 24.58
C LEU A 165 7.73 -0.79 24.78
N GLN A 166 6.76 0.02 25.21
CA GLN A 166 6.96 1.44 25.52
C GLN A 166 7.96 1.64 26.66
N ASP A 167 7.81 0.88 27.75
CA ASP A 167 8.70 0.98 28.92
C ASP A 167 10.12 0.49 28.62
N SER A 168 10.27 -0.47 27.70
CA SER A 168 11.57 -1.02 27.28
C SER A 168 12.28 -0.14 26.23
N GLY A 169 11.50 0.61 25.44
CA GLY A 169 11.96 1.41 24.29
C GLY A 169 13.19 2.31 24.55
N PRO A 170 13.26 3.09 25.66
CA PRO A 170 14.41 3.97 25.93
C PRO A 170 15.76 3.26 26.06
N SER A 171 15.74 1.96 26.39
CA SER A 171 16.94 1.17 26.66
C SER A 171 17.26 0.13 25.58
N GLN A 172 16.35 -0.09 24.62
CA GLN A 172 16.42 -1.20 23.67
C GLN A 172 15.83 -0.82 22.30
N GLU A 173 16.68 -0.66 21.28
CA GLU A 173 16.26 -0.31 19.90
C GLU A 173 15.31 -1.34 19.29
N LEU A 174 15.52 -2.63 19.58
CA LEU A 174 14.62 -3.70 19.12
C LEU A 174 13.23 -3.61 19.76
N ALA A 175 13.10 -3.01 20.94
CA ALA A 175 11.79 -2.77 21.55
C ALA A 175 11.03 -1.68 20.81
N GLN A 176 11.70 -0.60 20.41
CA GLN A 176 11.13 0.45 19.56
C GLN A 176 10.70 -0.13 18.21
N SER A 177 11.57 -0.91 17.55
CA SER A 177 11.26 -1.58 16.29
C SER A 177 10.05 -2.53 16.43
N SER A 178 9.99 -3.30 17.51
CA SER A 178 8.85 -4.17 17.82
C SER A 178 7.55 -3.38 17.99
N GLN A 179 7.60 -2.22 18.65
CA GLN A 179 6.45 -1.34 18.82
C GLN A 179 5.95 -0.81 17.47
N GLU A 180 6.85 -0.34 16.60
CA GLU A 180 6.46 0.13 15.28
C GLU A 180 5.89 -1.00 14.41
N HIS A 181 6.47 -2.21 14.46
CA HIS A 181 5.93 -3.37 13.76
C HIS A 181 4.54 -3.74 14.28
N LEU A 182 4.32 -3.70 15.60
CA LEU A 182 3.01 -3.96 16.20
C LEU A 182 1.97 -2.94 15.75
N GLN A 183 2.33 -1.65 15.71
CA GLN A 183 1.44 -0.59 15.21
C GLN A 183 1.04 -0.82 13.75
N ARG A 184 1.98 -1.24 12.88
CA ARG A 184 1.70 -1.62 11.50
C ARG A 184 0.76 -2.82 11.42
N THR A 185 1.06 -3.87 12.18
CA THR A 185 0.24 -5.09 12.24
C THR A 185 -1.19 -4.79 12.70
N VAL A 186 -1.37 -3.90 13.68
CA VAL A 186 -2.70 -3.47 14.15
C VAL A 186 -3.43 -2.64 13.10
N LYS A 187 -2.72 -1.74 12.41
CA LYS A 187 -3.33 -0.83 11.42
C LYS A 187 -3.65 -1.50 10.09
N TYR A 188 -2.78 -2.39 9.61
CA TYR A 188 -2.83 -2.95 8.26
C TYR A 188 -2.97 -4.47 8.21
N GLY A 189 -3.01 -5.14 9.36
CA GLY A 189 -2.85 -6.58 9.47
C GLY A 189 -1.38 -6.99 9.42
N GLY A 190 -1.07 -8.16 9.97
CA GLY A 190 0.28 -8.71 9.95
C GLY A 190 0.71 -9.18 8.57
N ARG A 191 2.02 -9.25 8.32
CA ARG A 191 2.57 -9.75 7.06
C ARG A 191 2.16 -11.21 6.85
N GLN A 192 1.52 -11.53 5.73
CA GLN A 192 0.93 -12.86 5.52
C GLN A 192 1.93 -13.95 5.09
N ARG A 193 3.08 -13.58 4.53
CA ARG A 193 4.10 -14.52 4.06
C ARG A 193 5.37 -14.36 4.86
N LEU A 194 5.90 -15.49 5.36
CA LEU A 194 7.18 -15.50 6.04
C LEU A 194 8.29 -15.04 5.09
N PRO A 195 9.32 -14.33 5.58
CA PRO A 195 10.44 -13.87 4.78
C PRO A 195 11.19 -15.06 4.16
N PRO A 196 11.76 -14.95 2.95
CA PRO A 196 12.72 -15.92 2.44
C PRO A 196 14.00 -15.94 3.29
N LEU A 197 14.82 -16.97 3.10
CA LEU A 197 16.01 -17.23 3.90
C LEU A 197 16.95 -16.03 4.00
N GLU A 198 17.23 -15.38 2.86
CA GLU A 198 18.14 -14.24 2.76
C GLU A 198 17.63 -13.03 3.52
N GLU A 199 16.32 -12.73 3.38
CA GLU A 199 15.69 -11.64 4.12
C GLU A 199 15.72 -11.91 5.63
N MET A 200 15.45 -13.15 6.04
CA MET A 200 15.48 -13.54 7.46
C MET A 200 16.90 -13.44 8.05
N GLN A 201 17.91 -13.87 7.29
CA GLN A 201 19.32 -13.74 7.70
C GLN A 201 19.74 -12.28 7.86
N ALA A 202 19.34 -11.43 6.91
CA ALA A 202 19.60 -10.01 6.98
C ALA A 202 18.90 -9.39 8.20
N PHE A 203 17.66 -9.79 8.49
CA PHE A 203 16.89 -9.30 9.63
C PHE A 203 17.59 -9.60 10.95
N LEU A 204 18.02 -10.84 11.16
CA LEU A 204 18.72 -11.24 12.39
C LEU A 204 20.05 -10.52 12.60
N LYS A 205 20.68 -10.03 11.52
CA LYS A 205 21.91 -9.24 11.57
C LYS A 205 21.65 -7.73 11.75
N GLY A 206 20.40 -7.29 11.82
CA GLY A 206 20.04 -5.87 11.80
C GLY A 206 20.27 -5.19 10.45
N GLN A 207 20.40 -5.98 9.38
CA GLN A 207 20.76 -5.55 8.02
C GLN A 207 19.63 -5.81 7.01
N ALA A 208 18.38 -5.98 7.46
CA ALA A 208 17.22 -6.17 6.59
C ALA A 208 16.78 -4.87 5.91
N VAL A 209 17.68 -4.32 5.09
CA VAL A 209 17.45 -3.17 4.24
C VAL A 209 17.64 -3.61 2.79
N ARG A 210 16.64 -3.33 1.97
CA ARG A 210 16.65 -3.60 0.53
C ARG A 210 16.39 -2.30 -0.22
N GLU A 211 17.21 -2.01 -1.22
CA GLU A 211 16.92 -0.91 -2.15
C GLU A 211 15.78 -1.30 -3.10
N LEU A 212 14.81 -0.41 -3.25
CA LEU A 212 13.67 -0.53 -4.14
C LEU A 212 13.66 0.63 -5.14
N LEU A 213 13.45 0.30 -6.41
CA LEU A 213 13.30 1.25 -7.49
C LEU A 213 11.80 1.48 -7.78
N ILE A 214 11.40 2.75 -7.83
CA ILE A 214 10.04 3.18 -8.15
C ILE A 214 10.10 4.05 -9.39
N HIS A 215 9.44 3.61 -10.45
CA HIS A 215 9.41 4.33 -11.71
C HIS A 215 8.36 5.44 -11.67
N LEU A 216 8.81 6.67 -11.90
CA LEU A 216 7.97 7.84 -12.05
C LEU A 216 7.61 8.05 -13.52
N PRO A 217 6.46 8.70 -13.79
CA PRO A 217 6.16 9.23 -15.12
C PRO A 217 7.35 10.03 -15.69
N GLY A 218 7.66 9.80 -16.98
CA GLY A 218 8.78 10.46 -17.67
C GLY A 218 10.08 9.67 -17.69
N GLY A 219 10.11 8.45 -17.12
CA GLY A 219 11.28 7.59 -17.11
C GLY A 219 12.32 7.97 -16.05
N THR A 220 11.90 8.75 -15.06
CA THR A 220 12.71 9.02 -13.86
C THR A 220 12.49 7.91 -12.86
N ASP A 221 13.54 7.50 -12.17
CA ASP A 221 13.45 6.50 -11.11
C ASP A 221 13.72 7.12 -9.74
N TYR A 222 12.90 6.74 -8.77
CA TYR A 222 13.12 7.05 -7.37
C TYR A 222 13.63 5.81 -6.63
N LYS A 223 14.73 5.96 -5.91
CA LYS A 223 15.35 4.89 -5.12
C LYS A 223 15.06 5.11 -3.65
N MET A 224 14.65 4.04 -2.96
CA MET A 224 14.51 4.10 -1.51
C MET A 224 14.82 2.76 -0.84
N ASN A 225 15.11 2.85 0.45
CA ASN A 225 15.37 1.69 1.28
C ASN A 225 14.08 1.22 1.96
N ILE A 226 13.76 -0.06 1.80
CA ILE A 226 12.64 -0.71 2.47
C ILE A 226 13.16 -1.75 3.48
N ARG A 227 12.37 -1.99 4.52
CA ARG A 227 12.61 -2.99 5.57
C ARG A 227 11.61 -4.15 5.46
N THR A 228 11.81 -5.18 6.28
CA THR A 228 10.98 -6.40 6.29
C THR A 228 9.48 -6.17 6.40
N PHE A 229 9.06 -5.12 7.12
CA PHE A 229 7.66 -4.80 7.37
C PHE A 229 7.20 -3.48 6.73
N THR A 230 7.94 -2.95 5.75
CA THR A 230 7.53 -1.74 5.02
C THR A 230 6.27 -1.99 4.19
N VAL A 231 5.27 -1.12 4.36
CA VAL A 231 3.99 -1.17 3.63
C VAL A 231 3.92 -0.11 2.52
N ALA A 232 3.02 -0.30 1.56
CA ALA A 232 2.89 0.56 0.38
C ALA A 232 2.63 2.05 0.72
N THR A 233 1.80 2.34 1.73
CA THR A 233 1.49 3.73 2.11
C THR A 233 2.70 4.50 2.65
N GLU A 234 3.60 3.85 3.39
CA GLU A 234 4.81 4.51 3.89
C GLU A 234 5.74 4.91 2.75
N VAL A 235 5.84 4.04 1.75
CA VAL A 235 6.61 4.31 0.53
C VAL A 235 5.98 5.44 -0.27
N LEU A 236 4.64 5.45 -0.38
CA LEU A 236 3.92 6.49 -1.08
C LEU A 236 4.05 7.86 -0.40
N GLU A 237 3.90 7.90 0.92
CA GLU A 237 4.06 9.10 1.74
C GLU A 237 5.47 9.68 1.62
N GLU A 238 6.50 8.83 1.72
CA GLU A 238 7.89 9.27 1.55
C GLU A 238 8.15 9.79 0.12
N LEU A 239 7.63 9.10 -0.89
CA LEU A 239 7.75 9.56 -2.28
C LEU A 239 7.07 10.93 -2.49
N CYS A 240 5.87 11.10 -1.95
CA CYS A 240 5.12 12.35 -2.03
C CYS A 240 5.86 13.48 -1.31
N ARG A 241 6.40 13.22 -0.12
CA ARG A 241 7.19 14.19 0.66
C ARG A 241 8.39 14.72 -0.13
N GLN A 242 9.06 13.88 -0.91
CA GLN A 242 10.19 14.30 -1.76
C GLN A 242 9.76 15.19 -2.94
N MET A 243 8.51 15.04 -3.39
CA MET A 243 7.89 15.94 -4.36
C MET A 243 7.31 17.21 -3.73
N GLY A 244 7.50 17.44 -2.42
CA GLY A 244 6.98 18.61 -1.71
C GLY A 244 5.51 18.47 -1.28
N ILE A 245 4.93 17.27 -1.42
CA ILE A 245 3.53 17.00 -1.05
C ILE A 245 3.50 16.62 0.43
N THR A 246 2.88 17.46 1.25
CA THR A 246 2.69 17.21 2.69
C THR A 246 1.24 17.00 3.10
N GLU A 247 0.29 17.42 2.25
CA GLU A 247 -1.13 17.34 2.55
C GLU A 247 -1.65 15.90 2.40
N PRO A 248 -2.25 15.30 3.44
CA PRO A 248 -2.72 13.91 3.38
C PRO A 248 -3.77 13.66 2.30
N GLN A 249 -4.55 14.69 1.95
CA GLN A 249 -5.57 14.61 0.89
C GLN A 249 -4.92 14.40 -0.48
N GLU A 250 -3.84 15.12 -0.76
CA GLU A 250 -3.11 14.97 -2.02
C GLU A 250 -2.39 13.62 -2.09
N VAL A 251 -1.80 13.14 -0.99
CA VAL A 251 -1.16 11.80 -0.95
C VAL A 251 -2.14 10.70 -1.34
N GLN A 252 -3.42 10.80 -0.94
CA GLN A 252 -4.47 9.83 -1.29
C GLN A 252 -4.82 9.83 -2.79
N GLU A 253 -4.42 10.86 -3.53
CA GLU A 253 -4.59 10.91 -4.98
C GLU A 253 -3.53 10.09 -5.72
N PHE A 254 -2.49 9.60 -5.03
CA PHE A 254 -1.45 8.77 -5.63
C PHE A 254 -1.66 7.28 -5.34
N ALA A 255 -1.11 6.45 -6.21
CA ALA A 255 -1.05 5.01 -6.00
C ALA A 255 0.25 4.42 -6.55
N LEU A 256 0.72 3.36 -5.90
CA LEU A 256 1.80 2.52 -6.39
C LEU A 256 1.21 1.39 -7.23
N PHE A 257 1.65 1.27 -8.47
CA PHE A 257 1.23 0.24 -9.42
C PHE A 257 2.27 -0.86 -9.52
N LEU A 258 1.83 -2.09 -9.31
CA LEU A 258 2.57 -3.29 -9.62
C LEU A 258 2.34 -3.64 -11.09
N ILE A 259 3.43 -3.71 -11.86
CA ILE A 259 3.43 -4.12 -13.27
C ILE A 259 4.26 -5.40 -13.41
N LYS A 260 3.67 -6.46 -13.97
CA LYS A 260 4.34 -7.75 -14.18
C LYS A 260 4.43 -8.08 -15.67
N ARG A 261 5.56 -8.68 -16.09
CA ARG A 261 5.78 -9.28 -17.43
C ARG A 261 5.26 -8.39 -18.57
N GLU A 262 5.94 -7.27 -18.82
CA GLU A 262 5.62 -6.34 -19.92
C GLU A 262 4.16 -5.81 -19.94
N GLY A 263 3.46 -5.84 -18.81
CA GLY A 263 2.09 -5.32 -18.69
C GLY A 263 0.99 -6.38 -18.63
N GLU A 264 1.32 -7.68 -18.57
CA GLU A 264 0.34 -8.76 -18.36
C GLU A 264 -0.55 -8.54 -17.13
N LEU A 265 0.02 -8.00 -16.04
CA LEU A 265 -0.72 -7.58 -14.87
C LEU A 265 -0.34 -6.16 -14.51
N VAL A 266 -1.35 -5.29 -14.44
CA VAL A 266 -1.24 -3.93 -13.93
C VAL A 266 -2.30 -3.74 -12.87
N ARG A 267 -1.88 -3.47 -11.63
CA ARG A 267 -2.80 -3.17 -10.53
C ARG A 267 -2.21 -2.17 -9.54
N PRO A 268 -3.01 -1.29 -8.94
CA PRO A 268 -2.58 -0.55 -7.77
C PRO A 268 -2.36 -1.51 -6.58
N LEU A 269 -1.42 -1.15 -5.71
CA LEU A 269 -1.21 -1.76 -4.41
C LEU A 269 -2.13 -1.10 -3.40
N ARG A 270 -2.75 -1.91 -2.53
CA ARG A 270 -3.49 -1.39 -1.38
C ARG A 270 -2.54 -0.72 -0.38
N PRO A 271 -2.96 0.32 0.36
CA PRO A 271 -2.10 1.04 1.30
C PRO A 271 -1.39 0.13 2.33
N GLY A 272 -2.07 -0.92 2.80
CA GLY A 272 -1.54 -1.88 3.78
C GLY A 272 -0.76 -3.08 3.20
N GLU A 273 -0.56 -3.17 1.88
CA GLU A 273 0.22 -4.27 1.31
C GLU A 273 1.71 -4.13 1.65
N TYR A 274 2.31 -5.20 2.20
CA TYR A 274 3.74 -5.28 2.49
C TYR A 274 4.56 -5.43 1.21
N LEU A 275 5.54 -4.55 0.99
CA LEU A 275 6.29 -4.54 -0.27
C LEU A 275 7.13 -5.81 -0.49
N ASN A 276 7.71 -6.37 0.57
CA ASN A 276 8.44 -7.63 0.47
C ASN A 276 7.55 -8.87 0.23
N ASN A 277 6.22 -8.74 0.27
CA ASN A 277 5.31 -9.81 -0.18
C ASN A 277 5.04 -9.75 -1.69
N VAL A 278 5.06 -8.55 -2.27
CA VAL A 278 4.66 -8.33 -3.66
C VAL A 278 5.85 -8.17 -4.61
N MET A 279 6.97 -7.64 -4.13
CA MET A 279 8.22 -7.41 -4.87
C MET A 279 9.18 -8.61 -4.80
N VAL A 280 8.66 -9.84 -4.84
CA VAL A 280 9.46 -11.07 -4.74
C VAL A 280 10.00 -11.52 -6.11
N ASN A 281 9.28 -11.20 -7.19
CA ASN A 281 9.62 -11.66 -8.53
C ASN A 281 10.44 -10.59 -9.28
N PRO A 282 11.54 -10.95 -9.96
CA PRO A 282 12.38 -9.99 -10.68
C PRO A 282 11.68 -9.35 -11.91
N HIS A 283 10.61 -9.94 -12.43
CA HIS A 283 9.84 -9.42 -13.56
C HIS A 283 8.71 -8.47 -13.12
N VAL A 284 8.77 -7.97 -11.88
CA VAL A 284 7.81 -7.03 -11.33
C VAL A 284 8.47 -5.68 -11.15
N SER A 285 7.89 -4.65 -11.75
CA SER A 285 8.28 -3.25 -11.56
C SER A 285 7.20 -2.51 -10.77
N LEU A 286 7.65 -1.51 -10.01
CA LEU A 286 6.78 -0.65 -9.21
C LEU A 286 6.76 0.74 -9.81
N HIS A 287 5.57 1.28 -10.07
CA HIS A 287 5.39 2.58 -10.69
C HIS A 287 4.55 3.49 -9.80
N SER A 288 4.85 4.77 -9.72
CA SER A 288 3.94 5.74 -9.11
C SER A 288 3.03 6.37 -10.16
N ARG A 289 1.76 6.60 -9.83
CA ARG A 289 0.83 7.36 -10.67
C ARG A 289 -0.09 8.21 -9.79
N ARG A 290 -0.43 9.40 -10.25
CA ARG A 290 -1.50 10.21 -9.68
C ARG A 290 -2.83 9.87 -10.34
N LEU A 291 -3.79 9.39 -9.57
CA LEU A 291 -5.10 8.94 -10.02
C LEU A 291 -6.23 9.94 -9.74
N GLY A 292 -6.08 10.80 -8.73
CA GLY A 292 -6.96 11.93 -8.42
C GLY A 292 -6.28 13.27 -8.72
N TRP A 293 -7.05 14.31 -8.97
CA TRP A 293 -6.54 15.66 -9.30
C TRP A 293 -7.40 16.75 -8.65
N GLU A 294 -7.97 16.43 -7.49
CA GLU A 294 -8.87 17.31 -6.74
C GLU A 294 -8.10 18.40 -6.00
N THR A 295 -6.95 18.04 -5.46
CA THR A 295 -6.04 18.97 -4.80
C THR A 295 -5.35 19.84 -5.86
N PRO A 296 -5.37 21.18 -5.71
CA PRO A 296 -4.74 22.08 -6.67
C PRO A 296 -3.26 21.77 -6.88
N LEU A 297 -2.81 21.83 -8.14
CA LEU A 297 -1.40 21.67 -8.46
C LEU A 297 -0.58 22.81 -7.88
N HIS A 298 0.57 22.46 -7.30
CA HIS A 298 1.61 23.40 -6.91
C HIS A 298 2.84 23.26 -7.82
N PHE A 299 3.61 24.33 -8.00
CA PHE A 299 4.69 24.39 -9.00
C PHE A 299 6.04 24.81 -8.43
N ASP A 300 6.19 24.69 -7.12
CA ASP A 300 7.39 25.00 -6.32
C ASP A 300 8.44 23.88 -6.33
N ASN A 301 8.07 22.64 -6.68
CA ASN A 301 9.00 21.50 -6.77
C ASN A 301 9.22 21.04 -8.22
N PRO A 302 10.45 21.08 -8.78
CA PRO A 302 10.72 20.67 -10.17
C PRO A 302 10.40 19.19 -10.46
N THR A 303 10.65 18.28 -9.52
CA THR A 303 10.33 16.86 -9.67
C THR A 303 8.82 16.64 -9.73
N TYR A 304 8.06 17.37 -8.91
CA TYR A 304 6.61 17.40 -8.98
C TYR A 304 6.15 17.86 -10.38
N VAL A 305 6.63 19.01 -10.86
CA VAL A 305 6.23 19.54 -12.18
C VAL A 305 6.55 18.55 -13.30
N SER A 306 7.78 18.04 -13.33
CA SER A 306 8.23 17.11 -14.37
C SER A 306 7.44 15.79 -14.36
N THR A 307 7.12 15.27 -13.17
CA THR A 307 6.33 14.05 -13.00
C THR A 307 4.91 14.23 -13.54
N HIS A 308 4.22 15.29 -13.12
CA HIS A 308 2.84 15.55 -13.57
C HIS A 308 2.79 15.87 -15.06
N TYR A 309 3.73 16.70 -15.55
CA TYR A 309 3.88 16.98 -16.98
C TYR A 309 4.03 15.69 -17.79
N SER A 310 4.90 14.78 -17.36
CA SER A 310 5.17 13.54 -18.07
C SER A 310 3.97 12.60 -18.07
N GLN A 311 3.18 12.57 -16.99
CA GLN A 311 1.94 11.78 -16.94
C GLN A 311 0.89 12.33 -17.91
N VAL A 312 0.65 13.64 -17.87
CA VAL A 312 -0.32 14.32 -18.75
C VAL A 312 0.12 14.23 -20.22
N LEU A 313 1.41 14.43 -20.49
CA LEU A 313 1.99 14.31 -21.83
C LEU A 313 1.78 12.92 -22.41
N ARG A 314 2.01 11.86 -21.61
CA ARG A 314 1.76 10.48 -22.05
C ARG A 314 0.30 10.30 -22.49
N ASP A 315 -0.64 10.79 -21.69
CA ASP A 315 -2.06 10.62 -21.97
C ASP A 315 -2.50 11.45 -23.19
N TYR A 316 -1.94 12.64 -23.37
CA TYR A 316 -2.08 13.43 -24.60
C TYR A 316 -1.54 12.71 -25.84
N LEU A 317 -0.29 12.24 -25.82
CA LEU A 317 0.35 11.60 -26.98
C LEU A 317 -0.32 10.26 -27.36
N GLN A 318 -0.92 9.57 -26.39
CA GLN A 318 -1.73 8.37 -26.64
C GLN A 318 -3.14 8.69 -27.16
N GLY A 319 -3.53 9.96 -27.25
CA GLY A 319 -4.85 10.40 -27.67
C GLY A 319 -5.95 10.15 -26.64
N LYS A 320 -5.58 9.98 -25.36
CA LYS A 320 -6.52 9.84 -24.24
C LYS A 320 -7.06 11.20 -23.80
N LEU A 321 -6.21 12.23 -23.85
CA LEU A 321 -6.64 13.63 -23.74
C LEU A 321 -6.84 14.18 -25.15
N ARG A 322 -8.09 14.16 -25.62
CA ARG A 322 -8.41 14.50 -27.02
C ARG A 322 -8.45 15.99 -27.27
N VAL A 323 -7.61 16.44 -28.20
CA VAL A 323 -7.68 17.74 -28.87
C VAL A 323 -8.30 17.56 -30.24
N SER A 324 -9.07 18.54 -30.72
CA SER A 324 -9.72 18.46 -32.04
C SER A 324 -8.68 18.45 -33.17
N ALA A 325 -8.87 17.58 -34.17
CA ALA A 325 -8.03 17.54 -35.37
C ALA A 325 -8.11 18.83 -36.21
N GLN A 326 -9.16 19.62 -36.03
CA GLN A 326 -9.36 20.92 -36.70
C GLN A 326 -8.72 22.08 -35.92
N ALA A 327 -8.22 21.83 -34.71
CA ALA A 327 -7.58 22.82 -33.86
C ALA A 327 -6.06 22.86 -34.10
N ASP A 328 -5.64 23.07 -35.35
CA ASP A 328 -4.23 23.09 -35.76
C ASP A 328 -3.38 24.04 -34.91
N ALA A 329 -3.92 25.21 -34.55
CA ALA A 329 -3.25 26.19 -33.69
C ALA A 329 -3.01 25.65 -32.26
N GLU A 330 -3.98 24.91 -31.70
CA GLU A 330 -3.85 24.32 -30.37
C GLU A 330 -2.79 23.20 -30.38
N ILE A 331 -2.83 22.33 -31.39
CA ILE A 331 -1.82 21.27 -31.59
C ILE A 331 -0.43 21.88 -31.74
N ALA A 332 -0.30 22.94 -32.54
CA ALA A 332 0.96 23.65 -32.75
C ALA A 332 1.50 24.29 -31.46
N ARG A 333 0.64 24.90 -30.65
CA ARG A 333 1.01 25.47 -29.35
C ARG A 333 1.49 24.39 -28.38
N LEU A 334 0.79 23.27 -28.30
CA LEU A 334 1.19 22.14 -27.46
C LEU A 334 2.50 21.51 -27.93
N ALA A 335 2.73 21.44 -29.24
CA ALA A 335 4.01 21.00 -29.78
C ALA A 335 5.15 21.97 -29.43
N ALA A 336 4.91 23.29 -29.51
CA ALA A 336 5.90 24.29 -29.11
C ALA A 336 6.28 24.17 -27.62
N LEU A 337 5.30 24.01 -26.73
CA LEU A 337 5.53 23.79 -25.30
C LEU A 337 6.33 22.51 -25.02
N GLN A 338 6.04 21.41 -25.74
CA GLN A 338 6.82 20.17 -25.66
C GLN A 338 8.25 20.30 -26.17
N HIS A 339 8.50 21.21 -27.10
CA HIS A 339 9.85 21.46 -27.60
C HIS A 339 10.67 22.27 -26.58
N LEU A 340 10.07 23.31 -26.01
CA LEU A 340 10.69 24.14 -24.97
C LEU A 340 10.96 23.35 -23.68
N SER A 341 10.08 22.41 -23.31
CA SER A 341 10.25 21.56 -22.12
C SER A 341 11.44 20.59 -22.20
N LYS A 342 12.05 20.42 -23.39
CA LYS A 342 13.24 19.58 -23.61
C LYS A 342 14.55 20.38 -23.58
N ASP A 343 14.49 21.70 -23.36
CA ASP A 343 15.62 22.64 -23.38
C ASP A 343 16.50 22.52 -24.65
N LYS A 344 15.87 22.16 -25.78
CA LYS A 344 16.54 22.11 -27.08
C LYS A 344 16.59 23.53 -27.67
N LYS A 345 17.80 24.03 -27.94
CA LYS A 345 18.01 25.34 -28.60
C LYS A 345 17.91 25.28 -30.14
N THR A 346 17.94 24.08 -30.70
CA THR A 346 17.84 23.85 -32.15
C THR A 346 16.39 23.86 -32.59
N PRO A 347 16.07 24.38 -33.80
CA PRO A 347 14.71 24.29 -34.32
C PRO A 347 14.24 22.82 -34.40
N PRO A 348 12.93 22.56 -34.19
CA PRO A 348 12.39 21.21 -34.21
C PRO A 348 12.55 20.57 -35.59
N SER A 349 13.01 19.32 -35.62
CA SER A 349 12.97 18.50 -36.83
C SER A 349 11.54 18.05 -37.14
N GLU A 350 11.29 17.55 -38.36
CA GLU A 350 9.99 16.96 -38.69
C GLU A 350 9.69 15.70 -37.86
N GLN A 351 10.73 14.94 -37.48
CA GLN A 351 10.59 13.81 -36.58
C GLN A 351 10.20 14.24 -35.16
N ASP A 352 10.79 15.33 -34.65
CA ASP A 352 10.38 15.90 -33.36
C ASP A 352 8.90 16.32 -33.43
N LEU A 353 8.49 16.99 -34.50
CA LEU A 353 7.11 17.43 -34.68
C LEU A 353 6.11 16.27 -34.70
N LEU A 354 6.40 15.20 -35.45
CA LEU A 354 5.56 13.99 -35.46
C LEU A 354 5.47 13.36 -34.06
N ALA A 355 6.57 13.37 -33.29
CA ALA A 355 6.59 12.87 -31.92
C ALA A 355 5.80 13.74 -30.93
N TYR A 356 5.52 15.00 -31.26
CA TYR A 356 4.71 15.91 -30.44
C TYR A 356 3.21 15.84 -30.73
N ILE A 357 2.80 15.17 -31.81
CA ILE A 357 1.39 15.05 -32.21
C ILE A 357 0.81 13.73 -31.67
N PRO A 358 -0.42 13.74 -31.11
CA PRO A 358 -1.08 12.53 -30.65
C PRO A 358 -1.14 11.47 -31.75
N LYS A 359 -0.79 10.22 -31.41
CA LYS A 359 -0.71 9.11 -32.39
C LYS A 359 -1.95 8.98 -33.29
N PRO A 360 -3.19 9.10 -32.79
CA PRO A 360 -4.38 8.99 -33.64
C PRO A 360 -4.54 10.14 -34.65
N LEU A 361 -3.91 11.30 -34.41
CA LEU A 361 -4.05 12.49 -35.24
C LEU A 361 -2.96 12.62 -36.31
N GLN A 362 -1.88 11.85 -36.21
CA GLN A 362 -0.70 12.00 -37.09
C GLN A 362 -1.02 11.86 -38.60
N TRP A 363 -2.05 11.11 -38.97
CA TRP A 363 -2.48 10.95 -40.37
C TRP A 363 -3.50 11.99 -40.85
N GLY A 364 -4.16 12.71 -39.93
CA GLY A 364 -5.26 13.63 -40.26
C GLY A 364 -4.84 15.11 -40.33
N VAL A 365 -3.66 15.46 -39.83
CA VAL A 365 -3.19 16.85 -39.71
C VAL A 365 -2.17 17.23 -40.79
N SER A 366 -2.18 18.50 -41.18
CA SER A 366 -1.19 19.05 -42.11
C SER A 366 0.11 19.40 -41.38
N VAL A 367 1.11 18.51 -41.45
CA VAL A 367 2.41 18.70 -40.78
C VAL A 367 3.07 20.03 -41.14
N THR A 368 2.94 20.47 -42.40
CA THR A 368 3.47 21.76 -42.87
C THR A 368 2.78 22.96 -42.19
N THR A 369 1.46 22.90 -42.04
CA THR A 369 0.67 23.93 -41.37
C THR A 369 1.04 23.99 -39.88
N ILE A 370 1.07 22.84 -39.20
CA ILE A 370 1.47 22.76 -37.79
C ILE A 370 2.89 23.28 -37.59
N LYS A 371 3.85 22.93 -38.47
CA LYS A 371 5.24 23.42 -38.40
C LYS A 371 5.31 24.95 -38.48
N GLY A 372 4.53 25.56 -39.38
CA GLY A 372 4.45 27.01 -39.53
C GLY A 372 3.89 27.70 -38.29
N LEU A 373 2.77 27.19 -37.76
CA LEU A 373 2.12 27.71 -36.55
C LEU A 373 2.99 27.50 -35.31
N MET A 374 3.63 26.34 -35.16
CA MET A 374 4.54 26.04 -34.06
C MET A 374 5.71 27.01 -34.03
N GLY A 375 6.25 27.37 -35.21
CA GLY A 375 7.30 28.38 -35.31
C GLY A 375 6.85 29.79 -34.90
N GLN A 376 5.56 30.12 -35.05
CA GLN A 376 4.99 31.37 -34.53
C GLN A 376 4.88 31.33 -33.00
N GLU A 377 4.36 30.24 -32.45
CA GLU A 377 4.25 30.03 -30.99
C GLU A 377 5.62 30.07 -30.30
N LEU A 378 6.64 29.42 -30.87
CA LEU A 378 8.00 29.44 -30.33
C LEU A 378 8.60 30.87 -30.27
N ARG A 379 8.23 31.75 -31.21
CA ARG A 379 8.65 33.16 -31.17
C ARG A 379 7.93 33.93 -30.06
N GLN A 380 6.65 33.64 -29.83
CA GLN A 380 5.87 34.28 -28.78
C GLN A 380 6.31 33.84 -27.37
N LEU A 381 6.72 32.58 -27.23
CA LEU A 381 7.16 31.98 -25.98
C LEU A 381 8.68 32.15 -25.73
N GLN A 382 9.34 33.05 -26.47
CA GLN A 382 10.76 33.32 -26.29
C GLN A 382 11.07 33.75 -24.84
N GLY A 383 12.07 33.11 -24.24
CA GLY A 383 12.51 33.40 -22.87
C GLY A 383 11.83 32.56 -21.79
N GLN A 384 10.82 31.76 -22.11
CA GLN A 384 10.28 30.79 -21.15
C GLN A 384 11.29 29.69 -20.82
N SER A 385 11.37 29.36 -19.53
CA SER A 385 12.13 28.24 -19.03
C SER A 385 11.46 26.90 -19.37
N SER A 386 12.24 25.82 -19.33
CA SER A 386 11.73 24.46 -19.50
C SER A 386 10.59 24.14 -18.52
N GLN A 387 10.69 24.61 -17.28
CA GLN A 387 9.67 24.37 -16.24
C GLN A 387 8.39 25.16 -16.53
N GLU A 388 8.48 26.43 -16.92
CA GLU A 388 7.31 27.24 -17.31
C GLU A 388 6.57 26.66 -18.53
N ALA A 389 7.32 26.09 -19.48
CA ALA A 389 6.73 25.40 -20.62
C ALA A 389 5.95 24.13 -20.19
N GLN A 390 6.50 23.35 -19.24
CA GLN A 390 5.80 22.20 -18.66
C GLN A 390 4.51 22.60 -17.93
N ILE A 391 4.58 23.65 -17.10
CA ILE A 391 3.44 24.20 -16.37
C ILE A 391 2.36 24.67 -17.36
N SER A 392 2.76 25.47 -18.36
CA SER A 392 1.84 25.98 -19.39
C SER A 392 1.17 24.86 -20.19
N PHE A 393 1.87 23.75 -20.43
CA PHE A 393 1.30 22.57 -21.06
C PHE A 393 0.25 21.91 -20.18
N ILE A 394 0.54 21.71 -18.89
CA ILE A 394 -0.42 21.14 -17.93
C ILE A 394 -1.68 22.00 -17.86
N GLU A 395 -1.54 23.32 -17.73
CA GLU A 395 -2.67 24.25 -17.64
C GLU A 395 -3.53 24.28 -18.91
N ALA A 396 -2.93 24.10 -20.09
CA ALA A 396 -3.68 23.94 -21.33
C ALA A 396 -4.50 22.64 -21.33
N MET A 397 -3.88 21.53 -20.91
CA MET A 397 -4.55 20.22 -20.83
C MET A 397 -5.64 20.15 -19.76
N ARG A 398 -5.51 20.95 -18.70
CA ARG A 398 -6.48 21.03 -17.60
C ARG A 398 -7.88 21.49 -18.04
N GLN A 399 -7.99 22.15 -19.20
CA GLN A 399 -9.28 22.58 -19.76
C GLN A 399 -10.05 21.43 -20.44
N LEU A 400 -9.41 20.28 -20.65
CA LEU A 400 -10.03 19.15 -21.35
C LEU A 400 -10.98 18.35 -20.44
N PRO A 401 -12.10 17.83 -20.95
CA PRO A 401 -13.13 17.20 -20.12
C PRO A 401 -12.67 15.97 -19.31
N LEU A 402 -11.69 15.22 -19.83
CA LEU A 402 -11.14 14.04 -19.19
C LEU A 402 -9.82 14.31 -18.45
N PHE A 403 -9.43 15.58 -18.29
CA PHE A 403 -8.32 15.89 -17.40
C PHE A 403 -8.62 15.40 -15.98
N GLY A 404 -7.63 14.76 -15.38
CA GLY A 404 -7.75 14.20 -14.03
C GLY A 404 -8.42 12.83 -13.93
N TYR A 405 -8.77 12.20 -15.05
CA TYR A 405 -9.27 10.83 -15.08
C TYR A 405 -8.16 9.85 -15.47
N THR A 406 -8.26 8.64 -14.95
CA THR A 406 -7.59 7.48 -15.55
C THR A 406 -8.41 7.03 -16.75
N ILE A 407 -7.85 7.15 -17.96
CA ILE A 407 -8.60 6.99 -19.21
C ILE A 407 -8.30 5.65 -19.88
N TYR A 408 -9.37 4.94 -20.22
CA TYR A 408 -9.39 3.65 -20.91
C TYR A 408 -10.06 3.79 -22.28
N VAL A 409 -9.61 2.98 -23.24
CA VAL A 409 -10.24 2.91 -24.57
C VAL A 409 -11.23 1.76 -24.56
N VAL A 410 -12.51 2.08 -24.77
CA VAL A 410 -13.61 1.12 -24.83
C VAL A 410 -13.95 0.86 -26.28
N LEU A 411 -13.96 -0.42 -26.66
CA LEU A 411 -14.28 -0.85 -28.02
C LEU A 411 -15.79 -0.97 -28.21
N ARG A 412 -16.48 -1.53 -27.21
CA ARG A 412 -17.93 -1.77 -27.20
C ARG A 412 -18.50 -1.54 -25.80
N ALA A 413 -19.75 -1.11 -25.74
CA ALA A 413 -20.50 -0.95 -24.50
C ALA A 413 -21.92 -1.54 -24.65
N SER A 414 -22.52 -1.97 -23.53
CA SER A 414 -23.91 -2.44 -23.52
C SER A 414 -24.88 -1.34 -23.98
N GLU A 415 -25.94 -1.70 -24.72
CA GLU A 415 -27.08 -0.83 -25.06
C GLU A 415 -26.76 0.44 -25.87
N LEU A 416 -25.48 0.72 -26.13
CA LEU A 416 -24.99 1.86 -26.87
C LEU A 416 -24.28 1.39 -28.13
N THR A 417 -24.84 1.72 -29.30
CA THR A 417 -24.12 1.62 -30.58
C THR A 417 -23.06 2.72 -30.62
N LEU A 418 -21.84 2.38 -30.23
CA LEU A 418 -20.71 3.31 -30.32
C LEU A 418 -20.32 3.48 -31.80
N PRO A 419 -20.17 4.72 -32.31
CA PRO A 419 -19.72 4.94 -33.69
C PRO A 419 -18.25 4.58 -33.90
N GLY A 420 -17.51 4.25 -32.83
CA GLY A 420 -16.13 3.79 -32.84
C GLY A 420 -15.56 3.70 -31.42
N PRO A 421 -14.25 3.42 -31.29
CA PRO A 421 -13.57 3.36 -30.00
C PRO A 421 -13.76 4.66 -29.19
N SER A 422 -14.34 4.50 -28.00
CA SER A 422 -14.74 5.59 -27.10
C SER A 422 -13.82 5.65 -25.88
N LEU A 423 -13.84 6.76 -25.16
CA LEU A 423 -12.99 6.97 -23.99
C LEU A 423 -13.81 6.86 -22.71
N LEU A 424 -13.35 6.02 -21.78
CA LEU A 424 -13.92 5.85 -20.46
C LEU A 424 -12.96 6.44 -19.43
N GLY A 425 -13.35 7.52 -18.79
CA GLY A 425 -12.62 8.11 -17.67
C GLY A 425 -13.05 7.50 -16.34
N LEU A 426 -12.09 7.18 -15.47
CA LEU A 426 -12.31 6.78 -14.09
C LEU A 426 -11.62 7.78 -13.16
N ASN A 427 -12.35 8.31 -12.18
CA ASN A 427 -11.77 9.01 -11.02
C ASN A 427 -12.34 8.41 -9.72
N HIS A 428 -12.06 9.02 -8.56
CA HIS A 428 -12.52 8.51 -7.27
C HIS A 428 -14.06 8.61 -7.04
N GLN A 429 -14.79 9.29 -7.92
CA GLN A 429 -16.23 9.54 -7.78
C GLN A 429 -17.07 8.78 -8.80
N HIS A 430 -16.63 8.73 -10.05
CA HIS A 430 -17.45 8.22 -11.14
C HIS A 430 -16.63 7.63 -12.31
N LEU A 431 -17.31 6.77 -13.06
CA LEU A 431 -16.96 6.34 -14.40
C LEU A 431 -17.72 7.18 -15.42
N LEU A 432 -17.01 7.77 -16.37
CA LEU A 432 -17.56 8.66 -17.39
C LEU A 432 -17.22 8.15 -18.79
N LEU A 433 -18.22 7.69 -19.53
CA LEU A 433 -18.06 7.30 -20.94
C LEU A 433 -18.31 8.53 -21.82
N MET A 434 -17.39 8.80 -22.74
CA MET A 434 -17.44 9.96 -23.64
C MET A 434 -17.73 9.55 -25.08
N ASP A 435 -18.58 10.33 -25.75
CA ASP A 435 -18.83 10.21 -27.18
C ASP A 435 -17.56 10.53 -27.96
N PRO A 436 -17.14 9.67 -28.90
CA PRO A 436 -15.83 9.81 -29.52
C PRO A 436 -15.72 11.02 -30.46
N SER A 437 -16.84 11.52 -30.98
CA SER A 437 -16.87 12.61 -31.96
C SER A 437 -17.09 13.97 -31.29
N SER A 438 -18.09 14.06 -30.41
CA SER A 438 -18.54 15.31 -29.78
C SER A 438 -17.85 15.62 -28.45
N GLN A 439 -17.14 14.65 -27.86
CA GLN A 439 -16.62 14.73 -26.49
C GLN A 439 -17.70 15.09 -25.44
N LYS A 440 -18.95 14.70 -25.68
CA LYS A 440 -20.03 14.81 -24.69
C LYS A 440 -20.14 13.52 -23.88
N PRO A 441 -20.52 13.60 -22.59
CA PRO A 441 -20.72 12.39 -21.79
C PRO A 441 -21.93 11.60 -22.30
N LEU A 442 -21.72 10.31 -22.56
CA LEU A 442 -22.77 9.33 -22.93
C LEU A 442 -23.38 8.67 -21.70
N CYS A 443 -22.54 8.34 -20.71
CA CYS A 443 -22.95 7.66 -19.48
C CYS A 443 -22.04 8.11 -18.33
N SER A 444 -22.64 8.29 -17.14
CA SER A 444 -21.93 8.59 -15.90
C SER A 444 -22.42 7.68 -14.78
N ILE A 445 -21.52 6.90 -14.21
CA ILE A 445 -21.83 5.91 -13.16
C ILE A 445 -21.08 6.30 -11.90
N SER A 446 -21.81 6.61 -10.82
CA SER A 446 -21.19 6.86 -9.52
C SER A 446 -20.55 5.60 -8.96
N LEU A 447 -19.31 5.68 -8.49
CA LEU A 447 -18.65 4.52 -7.84
C LEU A 447 -19.39 4.10 -6.57
N LYS A 448 -20.06 5.04 -5.87
CA LYS A 448 -20.83 4.76 -4.66
C LYS A 448 -22.10 3.94 -4.91
N SER A 449 -22.60 3.91 -6.16
CA SER A 449 -23.77 3.09 -6.52
C SER A 449 -23.38 1.73 -7.09
N LEU A 450 -22.08 1.38 -7.13
CA LEU A 450 -21.63 0.06 -7.59
C LEU A 450 -21.92 -1.02 -6.55
N HIS A 451 -22.53 -2.12 -7.00
CA HIS A 451 -22.87 -3.27 -6.17
C HIS A 451 -21.98 -4.48 -6.49
N ARG A 452 -21.73 -4.73 -7.78
CA ARG A 452 -20.98 -5.89 -8.22
C ARG A 452 -20.22 -5.59 -9.50
N LEU A 453 -18.98 -6.09 -9.54
CA LEU A 453 -18.12 -6.05 -10.71
C LEU A 453 -17.83 -7.48 -11.14
N HIS A 454 -17.89 -7.77 -12.43
CA HIS A 454 -17.62 -9.10 -12.96
C HIS A 454 -16.76 -9.01 -14.23
N LEU A 455 -15.59 -9.65 -14.20
CA LEU A 455 -14.73 -9.74 -15.37
C LEU A 455 -15.32 -10.75 -16.35
N LEU A 456 -15.54 -10.32 -17.59
CA LEU A 456 -16.06 -11.13 -18.67
C LEU A 456 -14.90 -11.69 -19.51
N SER A 457 -14.93 -13.00 -19.74
CA SER A 457 -14.03 -13.63 -20.69
C SER A 457 -14.33 -13.14 -22.12
N PRO A 458 -13.31 -13.04 -22.98
CA PRO A 458 -13.52 -12.78 -24.40
C PRO A 458 -14.49 -13.77 -25.05
N GLN A 459 -15.32 -13.29 -25.98
CA GLN A 459 -16.24 -14.14 -26.74
C GLN A 459 -15.50 -15.08 -27.73
N GLU A 460 -14.35 -14.65 -28.22
CA GLU A 460 -13.50 -15.39 -29.15
C GLU A 460 -12.13 -15.66 -28.53
N VAL A 461 -11.46 -16.74 -28.97
CA VAL A 461 -10.11 -17.08 -28.51
C VAL A 461 -9.15 -15.96 -28.93
N GLY A 462 -8.54 -15.28 -27.95
CA GLY A 462 -7.68 -14.12 -28.17
C GLY A 462 -8.43 -12.78 -28.33
N GLY A 463 -9.75 -12.77 -28.12
CA GLY A 463 -10.55 -11.55 -28.14
C GLY A 463 -10.30 -10.63 -26.94
N THR A 464 -11.00 -9.50 -26.94
CA THR A 464 -10.89 -8.49 -25.88
C THR A 464 -11.76 -8.87 -24.68
N PRO A 465 -11.24 -8.81 -23.43
CA PRO A 465 -12.06 -9.06 -22.25
C PRO A 465 -13.06 -7.93 -22.01
N GLY A 466 -14.07 -8.20 -21.19
CA GLY A 466 -15.03 -7.21 -20.75
C GLY A 466 -15.06 -7.01 -19.25
N LEU A 467 -15.66 -5.92 -18.80
CA LEU A 467 -16.02 -5.69 -17.41
C LEU A 467 -17.51 -5.37 -17.35
N GLU A 468 -18.26 -6.18 -16.62
CA GLU A 468 -19.66 -5.95 -16.27
C GLU A 468 -19.75 -5.22 -14.93
N LEU A 469 -20.64 -4.24 -14.86
CA LEU A 469 -20.90 -3.41 -13.70
C LEU A 469 -22.40 -3.46 -13.39
N ASN A 470 -22.73 -3.84 -12.16
CA ASN A 470 -24.08 -3.75 -11.61
C ASN A 470 -24.14 -2.58 -10.63
N TYR A 471 -25.08 -1.66 -10.85
CA TYR A 471 -25.19 -0.40 -10.13
C TYR A 471 -26.64 0.07 -10.01
N GLY A 472 -26.89 1.19 -9.33
CA GLY A 472 -28.24 1.75 -9.15
C GLY A 472 -28.77 1.58 -7.73
N SER A 473 -30.08 1.70 -7.51
CA SER A 473 -30.69 1.42 -6.21
C SER A 473 -31.23 -0.01 -6.16
N ALA A 474 -31.50 -0.55 -4.96
CA ALA A 474 -32.15 -1.85 -4.82
C ALA A 474 -33.48 -1.93 -5.60
N ASP A 475 -34.20 -0.81 -5.68
CA ASP A 475 -35.47 -0.70 -6.40
C ASP A 475 -35.32 -0.52 -7.93
N ASN A 476 -34.13 -0.15 -8.41
CA ASN A 476 -33.86 0.08 -9.82
C ASN A 476 -32.42 -0.36 -10.18
N PRO A 477 -32.16 -1.67 -10.18
CA PRO A 477 -30.85 -2.19 -10.55
C PRO A 477 -30.59 -1.97 -12.04
N GLN A 478 -29.38 -1.52 -12.36
CA GLN A 478 -28.89 -1.32 -13.71
C GLN A 478 -27.65 -2.18 -13.93
N THR A 479 -27.50 -2.68 -15.14
CA THR A 479 -26.35 -3.47 -15.57
C THR A 479 -25.79 -2.86 -16.84
N THR A 480 -24.47 -2.69 -16.88
CA THR A 480 -23.75 -2.30 -18.09
C THR A 480 -22.49 -3.12 -18.23
N TRP A 481 -21.94 -3.22 -19.43
CA TRP A 481 -20.62 -3.80 -19.64
C TRP A 481 -19.81 -2.97 -20.63
N PHE A 482 -18.49 -3.00 -20.45
CA PHE A 482 -17.52 -2.40 -21.34
C PHE A 482 -16.54 -3.48 -21.82
N GLU A 483 -16.31 -3.55 -23.13
CA GLU A 483 -15.27 -4.40 -23.71
C GLU A 483 -14.03 -3.54 -24.00
N LEU A 484 -12.93 -3.88 -23.33
CA LEU A 484 -11.69 -3.10 -23.37
C LEU A 484 -10.47 -3.99 -23.06
N PRO A 485 -9.30 -3.75 -23.70
CA PRO A 485 -8.12 -4.57 -23.47
C PRO A 485 -7.66 -4.58 -21.99
N GLN A 486 -7.84 -3.45 -21.30
CA GLN A 486 -7.43 -3.24 -19.92
C GLN A 486 -8.53 -3.53 -18.88
N ALA A 487 -9.50 -4.42 -19.17
CA ALA A 487 -10.63 -4.69 -18.27
C ALA A 487 -10.19 -5.10 -16.85
N GLN A 488 -9.11 -5.88 -16.74
CA GLN A 488 -8.54 -6.30 -15.45
C GLN A 488 -7.89 -5.13 -14.68
N GLU A 489 -7.16 -4.23 -15.36
CA GLU A 489 -6.58 -3.03 -14.73
C GLU A 489 -7.70 -2.09 -14.27
N LEU A 490 -8.74 -1.91 -15.08
CA LEU A 490 -9.92 -1.12 -14.72
C LEU A 490 -10.59 -1.67 -13.46
N LEU A 491 -10.87 -2.99 -13.42
CA LEU A 491 -11.42 -3.66 -12.23
C LEU A 491 -10.57 -3.39 -10.99
N ASN A 492 -9.26 -3.63 -11.07
CA ASN A 492 -8.36 -3.44 -9.93
C ASN A 492 -8.30 -1.98 -9.47
N THR A 493 -8.40 -1.03 -10.39
CA THR A 493 -8.38 0.42 -10.09
C THR A 493 -9.69 0.87 -9.45
N ILE A 494 -10.84 0.36 -9.91
CA ILE A 494 -12.13 0.60 -9.25
C ILE A 494 -12.11 0.05 -7.82
N LEU A 495 -11.65 -1.20 -7.63
CA LEU A 495 -11.56 -1.81 -6.30
C LEU A 495 -10.65 -1.02 -5.36
N PHE A 496 -9.54 -0.48 -5.87
CA PHE A 496 -8.66 0.40 -5.10
C PHE A 496 -9.39 1.65 -4.58
N PHE A 497 -10.17 2.32 -5.44
CA PHE A 497 -10.97 3.48 -5.01
C PHE A 497 -12.07 3.09 -4.01
N LEU A 498 -12.73 1.95 -4.20
CA LEU A 498 -13.76 1.47 -3.28
C LEU A 498 -13.19 1.09 -1.90
N ASP A 499 -12.04 0.42 -1.87
CA ASP A 499 -11.34 0.06 -0.63
C ASP A 499 -10.87 1.32 0.14
N SER A 500 -10.44 2.36 -0.57
CA SER A 500 -10.02 3.63 0.04
C SER A 500 -11.17 4.46 0.62
N THR A 501 -12.41 4.25 0.15
CA THR A 501 -13.59 5.00 0.58
C THR A 501 -14.47 4.22 1.57
N CYS A 502 -14.22 2.92 1.76
CA CYS A 502 -15.13 2.04 2.49
C CYS A 502 -14.42 1.23 3.58
N SER A 503 -14.67 1.58 4.86
CA SER A 503 -14.39 0.71 6.02
C SER A 503 -15.30 -0.54 6.09
N ARG A 504 -15.99 -0.87 5.00
CA ARG A 504 -17.01 -1.92 4.90
C ARG A 504 -16.87 -2.67 3.58
N TRP A 505 -15.83 -3.49 3.44
CA TRP A 505 -15.92 -4.62 2.53
C TRP A 505 -15.45 -5.88 3.25
N PRO A 506 -16.37 -6.71 3.76
CA PRO A 506 -16.00 -8.06 4.17
C PRO A 506 -15.77 -8.86 2.88
N GLY A 507 -14.53 -9.35 2.75
CA GLY A 507 -14.12 -10.53 1.98
C GLY A 507 -14.73 -10.76 0.60
N LEU A 508 -13.87 -10.83 -0.41
CA LEU A 508 -14.09 -11.74 -1.53
C LEU A 508 -12.81 -12.58 -1.74
N PRO A 509 -12.97 -13.82 -2.21
CA PRO A 509 -12.15 -14.99 -1.87
C PRO A 509 -10.69 -14.96 -2.34
#